data_AF-A0AAE1AB22-F1
#
_entry.id   AF-A0AAE1AB22-F1
#
_cell.length_a   1.000
_cell.length_b   1.000
_cell.length_c   1.000
_cell.angle_alpha   90.00
_cell.angle_beta   90.00
_cell.angle_gamma   90.00
#
_symmetry.space_group_name_H-M   'P 1'
#
loop_
_entity.id
_entity.type
_entity.pdbx_description
1 polymer ?
#
loop_
_entity_poly.entity_id
_entity_poly.type
_entity_poly.pdbx_seq_one_letter_code
_entity_poly.pdbx_strand_id
1 'polypeptide(L)'
;MRKALPRCRGLADFVDVWHPRDLLLVTRKAQRDLAQKLLFEHHKKTFPDEPVPLLYRSRDTRLQNILVPIPGPDRVKEELVLNDVVVVSVETAQEVLDGEWGKDWALGYAMTVHSSQGLTIEDPQKVWIVDDYTQWSNLTYLAVSRVQYLRQLARCCPPPEAEGHTPRLAYDEHKACKNIARKLQAYKRADAAKGHKCNLRLRIKDVEALQKKQRNRCDSCNIELLWCYEPKDTRQFSIVRIDNTQGHARGNVRLLCLECSRKRVAAVFTHCEATKDVPLEKISADQLQNLFDSI
;
A
#
# COMPACT_ATOMS: atom_id res chain seq x y z
N MET A 1 -11.04 -16.14 16.55
CA MET A 1 -10.64 -17.27 15.67
C MET A 1 -9.86 -16.71 14.48
N ARG A 2 -8.51 -16.81 14.47
CA ARG A 2 -7.58 -16.16 13.49
C ARG A 2 -6.96 -17.18 12.52
N LYS A 3 -7.78 -18.01 11.88
CA LYS A 3 -7.43 -18.75 10.65
C LYS A 3 -8.29 -18.12 9.54
N ALA A 4 -7.87 -17.83 8.33
CA ALA A 4 -6.63 -18.08 7.62
C ALA A 4 -6.63 -17.14 6.41
N LEU A 5 -5.90 -16.01 6.46
CA LEU A 5 -5.54 -15.41 5.18
C LEU A 5 -4.65 -16.41 4.45
N PRO A 6 -4.80 -16.57 3.12
CA PRO A 6 -3.92 -17.42 2.33
C PRO A 6 -2.45 -17.15 2.66
N ARG A 7 -1.62 -18.19 2.64
CA ARG A 7 -0.17 -18.00 2.81
C ARG A 7 0.32 -17.03 1.75
N CYS A 8 1.11 -16.04 2.17
CA CYS A 8 1.71 -15.09 1.27
C CYS A 8 2.75 -15.80 0.42
N ARG A 9 2.58 -15.76 -0.92
CA ARG A 9 3.54 -16.32 -1.87
C ARG A 9 4.67 -15.34 -2.14
N GLY A 10 5.87 -15.86 -2.43
CA GLY A 10 6.94 -15.04 -2.99
C GLY A 10 6.51 -14.45 -4.33
N LEU A 11 7.19 -13.38 -4.77
CA LEU A 11 6.86 -12.74 -6.06
C LEU A 11 7.04 -13.71 -7.22
N ALA A 12 8.11 -14.50 -7.24
CA ALA A 12 8.36 -15.48 -8.29
C ALA A 12 7.22 -16.51 -8.37
N ASP A 13 6.94 -17.17 -7.24
CA ASP A 13 5.82 -18.11 -7.13
C ASP A 13 4.46 -17.52 -7.49
N PHE A 14 4.27 -16.20 -7.28
CA PHE A 14 3.05 -15.50 -7.68
C PHE A 14 2.99 -15.32 -9.19
N VAL A 15 4.06 -14.82 -9.82
CA VAL A 15 4.11 -14.59 -11.27
C VAL A 15 3.88 -15.90 -12.01
N ASP A 16 4.44 -17.01 -11.53
CA ASP A 16 4.30 -18.32 -12.17
C ASP A 16 2.87 -18.89 -12.15
N VAL A 17 2.03 -18.46 -11.20
CA VAL A 17 0.66 -18.98 -11.04
C VAL A 17 -0.42 -17.93 -11.35
N TRP A 18 0.00 -16.70 -11.68
CA TRP A 18 -0.90 -15.61 -12.01
C TRP A 18 -1.42 -15.77 -13.45
N HIS A 19 -2.66 -15.33 -13.66
CA HIS A 19 -3.31 -15.32 -14.97
C HIS A 19 -3.77 -13.89 -15.33
N PRO A 20 -3.75 -13.48 -16.62
CA PRO A 20 -4.20 -12.15 -17.05
C PRO A 20 -5.59 -11.71 -16.59
N ARG A 21 -6.47 -12.69 -16.40
CA ARG A 21 -7.83 -12.47 -15.90
C ARG A 21 -7.84 -12.15 -14.41
N ASP A 22 -6.84 -12.53 -13.63
CA ASP A 22 -6.81 -12.26 -12.19
C ASP A 22 -6.59 -10.78 -11.89
N LEU A 23 -7.21 -10.28 -10.81
CA LEU A 23 -7.06 -8.89 -10.37
C LEU A 23 -6.08 -8.78 -9.20
N LEU A 24 -5.14 -7.84 -9.29
CA LEU A 24 -4.23 -7.50 -8.21
C LEU A 24 -4.73 -6.26 -7.43
N LEU A 25 -4.90 -6.38 -6.12
CA LEU A 25 -5.22 -5.27 -5.23
C LEU A 25 -4.01 -4.87 -4.41
N VAL A 26 -3.68 -3.58 -4.48
CA VAL A 26 -2.53 -3.00 -3.78
C VAL A 26 -2.94 -1.80 -2.92
N THR A 27 -2.09 -1.44 -1.96
CA THR A 27 -2.36 -0.28 -1.09
C THR A 27 -1.80 1.03 -1.65
N ARG A 28 -0.72 0.96 -2.43
CA ARG A 28 0.04 2.13 -2.89
C ARG A 28 0.03 2.24 -4.41
N LYS A 29 -0.14 3.46 -4.93
CA LYS A 29 -0.08 3.74 -6.38
C LYS A 29 1.25 3.32 -7.00
N ALA A 30 2.38 3.60 -6.33
CA ALA A 30 3.69 3.20 -6.84
C ALA A 30 3.81 1.68 -7.03
N GLN A 31 3.33 0.88 -6.07
CA GLN A 31 3.31 -0.58 -6.19
C GLN A 31 2.35 -1.05 -7.28
N ARG A 32 1.20 -0.40 -7.45
CA ARG A 32 0.26 -0.67 -8.55
C ARG A 32 0.97 -0.51 -9.89
N ASP A 33 1.65 0.62 -10.08
CA ASP A 33 2.27 0.97 -11.36
C ASP A 33 3.45 0.05 -11.68
N LEU A 34 4.23 -0.35 -10.66
CA LEU A 34 5.27 -1.38 -10.79
C LEU A 34 4.67 -2.74 -11.16
N ALA A 35 3.61 -3.16 -10.47
CA ALA A 35 2.97 -4.44 -10.72
C ALA A 35 2.33 -4.49 -12.12
N GLN A 36 1.65 -3.43 -12.55
CA GLN A 36 1.07 -3.33 -13.90
C GLN A 36 2.15 -3.56 -14.98
N LYS A 37 3.32 -2.91 -14.85
CA LYS A 37 4.43 -3.09 -15.80
C LYS A 37 4.98 -4.51 -15.79
N LEU A 38 5.23 -5.05 -14.59
CA LEU A 38 5.76 -6.41 -14.44
C LEU A 38 4.82 -7.45 -15.04
N LEU A 39 3.52 -7.34 -14.74
CA LEU A 39 2.51 -8.27 -15.22
C LEU A 39 2.30 -8.15 -16.73
N PHE A 40 2.36 -6.95 -17.30
CA PHE A 40 2.27 -6.77 -18.74
C PHE A 40 3.43 -7.44 -19.49
N GLU A 41 4.67 -7.25 -19.02
CA GLU A 41 5.84 -7.91 -19.61
C GLU A 41 5.76 -9.44 -19.51
N HIS A 42 5.21 -9.96 -18.42
CA HIS A 42 4.96 -11.39 -18.26
C HIS A 42 3.83 -11.88 -19.18
N HIS A 43 2.73 -11.11 -19.29
CA HIS A 43 1.60 -11.41 -20.19
C HIS A 43 2.07 -11.51 -21.63
N LYS A 44 2.80 -10.52 -22.15
CA LYS A 44 3.32 -10.51 -23.53
C LYS A 44 4.08 -11.79 -23.89
N LYS A 45 4.81 -12.36 -22.94
CA LYS A 45 5.66 -13.54 -23.15
C LYS A 45 4.90 -14.86 -23.01
N THR A 46 3.94 -14.91 -22.08
CA THR A 46 3.34 -16.18 -21.62
C THR A 46 1.92 -16.38 -22.14
N PHE A 47 1.20 -15.28 -22.41
CA PHE A 47 -0.20 -15.26 -22.80
C PHE A 47 -0.46 -14.31 -23.98
N PRO A 48 0.29 -14.40 -25.10
CA PRO A 48 0.19 -13.43 -26.20
C PRO A 48 -1.21 -13.33 -26.81
N ASP A 49 -1.96 -14.44 -26.80
CA ASP A 49 -3.29 -14.54 -27.39
C ASP A 49 -4.43 -14.23 -26.40
N GLU A 50 -4.14 -14.13 -25.09
CA GLU A 50 -5.15 -13.74 -24.11
C GLU A 50 -5.32 -12.21 -24.10
N PRO A 51 -6.55 -11.72 -23.93
CA PRO A 51 -6.81 -10.29 -23.97
C PRO A 51 -6.26 -9.58 -22.72
N VAL A 52 -5.83 -8.33 -22.92
CA VAL A 52 -5.30 -7.45 -21.90
C VAL A 52 -6.43 -6.59 -21.31
N PRO A 53 -6.64 -6.59 -19.99
CA PRO A 53 -7.55 -5.66 -19.35
C PRO A 53 -6.98 -4.23 -19.38
N LEU A 54 -7.78 -3.29 -19.87
CA LEU A 54 -7.57 -1.86 -19.75
C LEU A 54 -8.62 -1.25 -18.84
N LEU A 55 -8.19 -0.30 -18.01
CA LEU A 55 -9.02 0.44 -17.09
C LEU A 55 -9.28 1.83 -17.63
N TYR A 56 -10.55 2.21 -17.72
CA TYR A 56 -10.96 3.56 -18.08
C TYR A 56 -10.76 4.53 -16.92
N ARG A 57 -9.99 5.60 -17.15
CA ARG A 57 -9.63 6.63 -16.18
C ARG A 57 -9.88 8.03 -16.74
N SER A 58 -11.15 8.38 -16.87
CA SER A 58 -11.55 9.76 -17.18
C SER A 58 -10.87 10.75 -16.22
N ARG A 59 -10.36 11.86 -16.78
CA ARG A 59 -9.82 12.98 -15.97
C ARG A 59 -10.92 13.73 -15.23
N ASP A 60 -12.13 13.73 -15.77
CA ASP A 60 -13.29 14.28 -15.09
C ASP A 60 -14.09 13.14 -14.45
N THR A 61 -13.87 12.94 -13.16
CA THR A 61 -14.52 11.88 -12.38
C THR A 61 -16.02 12.13 -12.16
N ARG A 62 -16.54 13.29 -12.58
CA ARG A 62 -17.98 13.61 -12.53
C ARG A 62 -18.73 13.06 -13.73
N LEU A 63 -18.03 12.76 -14.82
CA LEU A 63 -18.61 12.15 -16.01
C LEU A 63 -18.84 10.66 -15.73
N GLN A 64 -20.10 10.25 -15.88
CA GLN A 64 -20.54 8.86 -15.78
C GLN A 64 -21.31 8.53 -17.05
N ASN A 65 -21.29 7.26 -17.46
CA ASN A 65 -22.07 6.76 -18.58
C ASN A 65 -21.82 7.58 -19.85
N ILE A 66 -20.55 7.75 -20.18
CA ILE A 66 -20.13 8.48 -21.37
C ILE A 66 -19.73 7.52 -22.46
N LEU A 67 -20.06 7.87 -23.70
CA LEU A 67 -19.74 7.06 -24.86
C LEU A 67 -18.25 7.24 -25.22
N VAL A 68 -17.42 6.25 -24.89
CA VAL A 68 -15.97 6.29 -25.04
C VAL A 68 -15.53 5.34 -26.16
N PRO A 69 -14.67 5.76 -27.11
CA PRO A 69 -14.07 4.85 -28.07
C PRO A 69 -13.06 3.91 -27.37
N ILE A 70 -13.28 2.61 -27.50
CA ILE A 70 -12.40 1.57 -26.99
C ILE A 70 -11.13 1.51 -27.86
N PRO A 71 -9.93 1.42 -27.25
CA PRO A 71 -8.70 1.15 -27.97
C PRO A 71 -8.81 -0.10 -28.83
N GLY A 72 -8.45 0.02 -30.10
CA GLY A 72 -8.46 -1.07 -31.06
C GLY A 72 -8.84 -0.65 -32.47
N PRO A 73 -8.67 -1.55 -33.45
CA PRO A 73 -8.91 -1.24 -34.86
C PRO A 73 -10.36 -0.86 -35.16
N ASP A 74 -11.31 -1.50 -34.48
CA ASP A 74 -12.74 -1.36 -34.74
C ASP A 74 -13.33 -0.05 -34.19
N ARG A 75 -12.60 0.64 -33.29
CA ARG A 75 -13.02 1.89 -32.63
C ARG A 75 -14.45 1.85 -32.11
N VAL A 76 -14.87 0.67 -31.64
CA VAL A 76 -16.20 0.46 -31.03
C VAL A 76 -16.33 1.45 -29.88
N LYS A 77 -17.51 2.03 -29.75
CA LYS A 77 -17.80 2.93 -28.63
C LYS A 77 -18.69 2.22 -27.64
N GLU A 78 -18.32 2.31 -26.37
CA GLU A 78 -19.08 1.76 -25.26
C GLU A 78 -19.40 2.86 -24.24
N GLU A 79 -20.52 2.71 -23.56
CA GLU A 79 -20.91 3.59 -22.48
C GLU A 79 -20.18 3.15 -21.20
N LEU A 80 -19.23 3.96 -20.75
CA LEU A 80 -18.34 3.61 -19.63
C LEU A 80 -18.47 4.59 -18.46
N VAL A 81 -18.21 4.07 -17.26
CA VAL A 81 -17.96 4.82 -16.03
C VAL A 81 -16.51 4.70 -15.58
N LEU A 82 -16.12 5.54 -14.61
CA LEU A 82 -14.79 5.53 -14.05
C LEU A 82 -14.42 4.14 -13.47
N ASN A 83 -13.25 3.64 -13.86
CA ASN A 83 -12.70 2.33 -13.50
C ASN A 83 -13.39 1.11 -14.14
N ASP A 84 -14.21 1.31 -15.18
CA ASP A 84 -14.63 0.17 -15.99
C ASP A 84 -13.44 -0.49 -16.67
N VAL A 85 -13.53 -1.81 -16.78
CA VAL A 85 -12.51 -2.65 -17.41
C VAL A 85 -13.02 -3.10 -18.76
N VAL A 86 -12.23 -2.81 -19.79
CA VAL A 86 -12.42 -3.34 -21.15
C VAL A 86 -11.26 -4.25 -21.51
N VAL A 87 -11.45 -5.12 -22.48
CA VAL A 87 -10.45 -6.11 -22.89
C VAL A 87 -10.01 -5.84 -24.32
N VAL A 88 -8.70 -5.84 -24.56
CA VAL A 88 -8.10 -5.55 -25.88
C VAL A 88 -6.97 -6.53 -26.20
N SER A 89 -6.43 -6.50 -27.42
CA SER A 89 -5.25 -7.30 -27.76
C SER A 89 -3.98 -6.77 -27.08
N VAL A 90 -2.95 -7.60 -27.00
CA VAL A 90 -1.62 -7.21 -26.49
C VAL A 90 -1.02 -6.05 -27.30
N GLU A 91 -1.21 -6.06 -28.62
CA GLU A 91 -0.75 -5.02 -29.54
C GLU A 91 -1.42 -3.67 -29.23
N THR A 92 -2.75 -3.66 -29.13
CA THR A 92 -3.50 -2.45 -28.77
C THR A 92 -3.15 -1.93 -27.37
N ALA A 93 -2.92 -2.83 -26.40
CA ALA A 93 -2.47 -2.41 -25.08
C ALA A 93 -1.08 -1.75 -25.13
N GLN A 94 -0.19 -2.20 -26.02
CA GLN A 94 1.11 -1.56 -26.25
C GLN A 94 0.95 -0.16 -26.85
N GLU A 95 0.10 0.02 -27.86
CA GLU A 95 -0.22 1.34 -28.44
C GLU A 95 -0.74 2.34 -27.39
N VAL A 96 -1.59 1.85 -26.47
CA VAL A 96 -2.08 2.65 -25.34
C VAL A 96 -0.92 3.10 -24.43
N LEU A 97 0.03 2.21 -24.14
CA LEU A 97 1.21 2.55 -23.34
C LEU A 97 2.17 3.50 -24.05
N ASP A 98 2.24 3.40 -25.37
CA ASP A 98 3.04 4.29 -26.23
C ASP A 98 2.38 5.66 -26.42
N GLY A 99 1.12 5.80 -25.99
CA GLY A 99 0.40 7.07 -25.86
C GLY A 99 -0.53 7.40 -27.01
N GLU A 100 -0.78 6.47 -27.92
CA GLU A 100 -1.59 6.67 -29.13
C GLU A 100 -3.08 6.92 -28.82
N TRP A 101 -3.55 6.42 -27.68
CA TRP A 101 -4.95 6.47 -27.25
C TRP A 101 -5.23 7.50 -26.14
N GLY A 102 -4.30 8.44 -25.93
CA GLY A 102 -4.42 9.47 -24.90
C GLY A 102 -4.08 8.98 -23.48
N LYS A 103 -4.48 9.75 -22.46
CA LYS A 103 -4.09 9.48 -21.06
C LYS A 103 -5.22 8.92 -20.19
N ASP A 104 -6.35 8.63 -20.82
CA ASP A 104 -7.57 8.20 -20.11
C ASP A 104 -7.61 6.67 -19.99
N TRP A 105 -6.61 5.98 -20.52
CA TRP A 105 -6.46 4.53 -20.45
C TRP A 105 -5.23 4.15 -19.63
N ALA A 106 -5.36 3.08 -18.85
CA ALA A 106 -4.25 2.47 -18.13
C ALA A 106 -4.43 0.96 -18.10
N LEU A 107 -3.36 0.19 -17.89
CA LEU A 107 -3.49 -1.26 -17.68
C LEU A 107 -4.38 -1.56 -16.47
N GLY A 108 -5.22 -2.59 -16.60
CA GLY A 108 -6.23 -3.01 -15.64
C GLY A 108 -5.82 -4.17 -14.72
N TYR A 109 -4.58 -4.70 -14.83
CA TYR A 109 -4.14 -5.83 -14.00
C TYR A 109 -4.15 -5.55 -12.50
N ALA A 110 -3.95 -4.29 -12.11
CA ALA A 110 -3.84 -3.90 -10.71
C ALA A 110 -4.61 -2.62 -10.40
N MET A 111 -5.25 -2.61 -9.24
CA MET A 111 -5.99 -1.46 -8.71
C MET A 111 -5.55 -1.17 -7.27
N THR A 112 -5.70 0.07 -6.84
CA THR A 112 -5.65 0.31 -5.40
C THR A 112 -6.93 -0.21 -4.77
N VAL A 113 -6.83 -0.65 -3.52
CA VAL A 113 -7.99 -1.10 -2.75
C VAL A 113 -9.11 -0.04 -2.77
N HIS A 114 -8.77 1.24 -2.61
CA HIS A 114 -9.75 2.34 -2.71
C HIS A 114 -10.39 2.46 -4.10
N SER A 115 -9.63 2.33 -5.19
CA SER A 115 -10.21 2.42 -6.55
C SER A 115 -11.10 1.22 -6.90
N SER A 116 -10.94 0.08 -6.20
CA SER A 116 -11.79 -1.10 -6.40
C SER A 116 -13.13 -1.04 -5.66
N GLN A 117 -13.43 0.06 -4.98
CA GLN A 117 -14.67 0.18 -4.22
C GLN A 117 -15.88 0.11 -5.15
N GLY A 118 -16.83 -0.77 -4.82
CA GLY A 118 -18.04 -1.00 -5.61
C GLY A 118 -17.91 -2.12 -6.65
N LEU A 119 -16.68 -2.60 -6.92
CA LEU A 119 -16.50 -3.76 -7.79
C LEU A 119 -16.91 -5.05 -7.08
N THR A 120 -17.52 -5.96 -7.82
CA THR A 120 -17.72 -7.36 -7.43
C THR A 120 -16.98 -8.22 -8.44
N ILE A 121 -16.10 -9.09 -7.94
CA ILE A 121 -15.24 -9.96 -8.74
C ILE A 121 -15.83 -11.35 -8.75
N GLU A 122 -16.27 -11.79 -9.93
CA GLU A 122 -17.00 -13.04 -10.10
C GLU A 122 -16.06 -14.26 -10.12
N ASP A 123 -16.54 -15.39 -9.61
CA ASP A 123 -15.82 -16.67 -9.74
C ASP A 123 -15.82 -17.09 -11.23
N PRO A 124 -14.70 -17.58 -11.80
CA PRO A 124 -13.50 -18.10 -11.15
C PRO A 124 -12.33 -17.11 -10.99
N GLN A 125 -12.55 -15.80 -11.25
CA GLN A 125 -11.47 -14.81 -11.21
C GLN A 125 -10.85 -14.71 -9.83
N LYS A 126 -9.51 -14.81 -9.73
CA LYS A 126 -8.83 -14.63 -8.45
C LYS A 126 -8.53 -13.16 -8.18
N VAL A 127 -8.52 -12.83 -6.89
CA VAL A 127 -8.11 -11.54 -6.35
C VAL A 127 -6.86 -11.74 -5.52
N TRP A 128 -5.75 -11.19 -6.01
CA TRP A 128 -4.46 -11.22 -5.36
C TRP A 128 -4.28 -9.97 -4.52
N ILE A 129 -4.07 -10.13 -3.22
CA ILE A 129 -3.73 -9.02 -2.33
C ILE A 129 -2.21 -8.93 -2.24
N VAL A 130 -1.65 -7.79 -2.66
CA VAL A 130 -0.25 -7.48 -2.41
C VAL A 130 -0.09 -7.14 -0.95
N ASP A 131 0.57 -8.04 -0.22
CA ASP A 131 0.83 -7.87 1.20
C ASP A 131 2.08 -7.02 1.44
N ASP A 132 1.86 -5.71 1.42
CA ASP A 132 2.84 -4.70 1.83
C ASP A 132 2.86 -4.51 3.36
N TYR A 133 2.82 -5.63 4.11
CA TYR A 133 2.64 -5.68 5.56
C TYR A 133 1.32 -5.07 6.03
N THR A 134 0.26 -5.27 5.25
CA THR A 134 -1.12 -4.95 5.64
C THR A 134 -1.61 -5.95 6.67
N GLN A 135 -1.12 -5.84 7.91
CA GLN A 135 -1.79 -6.48 9.03
C GLN A 135 -3.24 -6.02 9.06
N TRP A 136 -4.19 -6.95 9.23
CA TRP A 136 -5.66 -6.77 9.35
C TRP A 136 -6.10 -5.30 9.30
N SER A 137 -6.02 -4.73 8.12
CA SER A 137 -6.37 -3.33 7.92
C SER A 137 -7.75 -3.32 7.27
N ASN A 138 -8.48 -2.22 7.41
CA ASN A 138 -9.75 -2.02 6.71
C ASN A 138 -9.62 -2.29 5.19
N LEU A 139 -8.40 -2.20 4.64
CA LEU A 139 -8.08 -2.52 3.26
C LEU A 139 -8.17 -4.03 2.95
N THR A 140 -7.80 -4.91 3.87
CA THR A 140 -7.95 -6.37 3.70
C THR A 140 -9.44 -6.75 3.73
N TYR A 141 -10.22 -6.15 4.64
CA TYR A 141 -11.67 -6.33 4.66
C TYR A 141 -12.32 -5.87 3.36
N LEU A 142 -11.89 -4.72 2.83
CA LEU A 142 -12.41 -4.23 1.55
C LEU A 142 -12.07 -5.18 0.40
N ALA A 143 -10.91 -5.83 0.40
CA ALA A 143 -10.56 -6.83 -0.60
C ALA A 143 -11.41 -8.11 -0.45
N VAL A 144 -11.66 -8.57 0.77
CA VAL A 144 -12.57 -9.71 1.04
C VAL A 144 -13.97 -9.40 0.55
N SER A 145 -14.46 -8.16 0.71
CA SER A 145 -15.79 -7.78 0.21
C SER A 145 -15.88 -7.68 -1.31
N ARG A 146 -14.80 -7.93 -2.07
CA ARG A 146 -14.83 -7.94 -3.55
C ARG A 146 -15.06 -9.33 -4.13
N VAL A 147 -14.83 -10.39 -3.37
CA VAL A 147 -14.96 -11.76 -3.88
C VAL A 147 -16.28 -12.38 -3.45
N GLN A 148 -16.82 -13.27 -4.27
CA GLN A 148 -17.98 -14.09 -3.89
C GLN A 148 -17.57 -15.22 -2.94
N TYR A 149 -16.39 -15.80 -3.14
CA TYR A 149 -15.88 -16.91 -2.35
C TYR A 149 -14.44 -16.65 -1.88
N LEU A 150 -14.14 -17.06 -0.64
CA LEU A 150 -12.78 -16.93 -0.07
C LEU A 150 -11.70 -17.65 -0.90
N ARG A 151 -12.06 -18.68 -1.68
CA ARG A 151 -11.11 -19.40 -2.57
C ARG A 151 -10.55 -18.52 -3.70
N GLN A 152 -11.24 -17.45 -4.06
CA GLN A 152 -10.77 -16.49 -5.05
C GLN A 152 -9.61 -15.64 -4.48
N LEU A 153 -9.48 -15.54 -3.16
CA LEU A 153 -8.44 -14.73 -2.53
C LEU A 153 -7.11 -15.46 -2.50
N ALA A 154 -6.06 -14.76 -2.91
CA ALA A 154 -4.68 -15.16 -2.75
C ALA A 154 -3.82 -13.98 -2.30
N ARG A 155 -2.60 -14.25 -1.83
CA ARG A 155 -1.66 -13.23 -1.33
C ARG A 155 -0.30 -13.40 -1.96
N CYS A 156 0.33 -12.29 -2.30
CA CYS A 156 1.70 -12.25 -2.80
C CYS A 156 2.50 -11.12 -2.16
N CYS A 157 3.82 -11.32 -2.08
CA CYS A 157 4.75 -10.28 -1.70
C CYS A 157 4.73 -9.16 -2.76
N PRO A 158 4.93 -7.89 -2.36
CA PRO A 158 5.03 -6.81 -3.32
C PRO A 158 6.21 -7.04 -4.26
N PRO A 159 6.13 -6.56 -5.51
CA PRO A 159 7.31 -6.46 -6.35
C PRO A 159 8.36 -5.64 -5.58
N PRO A 160 9.64 -6.07 -5.59
CA PRO A 160 10.69 -5.32 -4.91
C PRO A 160 10.68 -3.91 -5.48
N GLU A 161 10.54 -2.92 -4.61
CA GLU A 161 10.83 -1.55 -4.99
C GLU A 161 12.30 -1.58 -5.41
N ALA A 162 12.56 -1.44 -6.72
CA ALA A 162 13.92 -1.45 -7.24
C ALA A 162 14.77 -0.55 -6.34
N GLU A 163 15.89 -1.08 -5.82
CA GLU A 163 16.84 -0.29 -5.05
C GLU A 163 17.28 0.89 -5.92
N GLY A 164 16.61 2.05 -5.79
CA GLY A 164 17.04 3.29 -6.43
C GLY A 164 16.17 3.93 -7.53
N HIS A 165 14.85 3.71 -7.60
CA HIS A 165 14.02 4.42 -8.60
C HIS A 165 12.85 5.29 -8.07
N THR A 166 12.79 5.60 -6.78
CA THR A 166 12.37 6.97 -6.44
C THR A 166 13.56 7.86 -6.76
N PRO A 167 13.42 8.96 -7.52
CA PRO A 167 14.47 9.96 -7.58
C PRO A 167 14.84 10.26 -6.14
N ARG A 168 16.05 9.88 -5.72
CA ARG A 168 16.55 10.29 -4.40
C ARG A 168 16.43 11.79 -4.43
N LEU A 169 15.44 12.34 -3.72
CA LEU A 169 15.35 13.78 -3.55
C LEU A 169 16.74 14.20 -3.08
N ALA A 170 17.38 15.09 -3.83
CA ALA A 170 18.69 15.59 -3.46
C ALA A 170 18.63 16.00 -1.99
N TYR A 171 19.66 15.65 -1.23
CA TYR A 171 19.68 15.97 0.18
C TYR A 171 19.65 17.49 0.34
N ASP A 172 18.54 17.98 0.87
CA ASP A 172 18.32 19.40 1.16
C ASP A 172 18.29 19.56 2.68
N GLU A 173 19.28 20.27 3.21
CA GLU A 173 19.46 20.46 4.64
C GLU A 173 18.27 21.20 5.27
N HIS A 174 17.69 22.16 4.56
CA HIS A 174 16.52 22.91 5.02
C HIS A 174 15.28 22.01 5.12
N LYS A 175 15.01 21.19 4.10
CA LYS A 175 13.91 20.22 4.06
C LYS A 175 14.11 19.12 5.10
N ALA A 176 15.33 18.62 5.29
CA ALA A 176 15.66 17.67 6.34
C ALA A 176 15.39 18.27 7.73
N CYS A 177 15.87 19.48 8.01
CA CYS A 177 15.63 20.19 9.27
C CYS A 177 14.13 20.39 9.54
N LYS A 178 13.37 20.81 8.52
CA LYS A 178 11.90 20.95 8.60
C LYS A 178 11.22 19.61 8.90
N ASN A 179 11.65 18.52 8.27
CA ASN A 179 11.13 17.18 8.50
C ASN A 179 11.41 16.68 9.93
N ILE A 180 12.61 16.96 10.47
CA ILE A 180 12.97 16.65 11.86
C ILE A 180 12.08 17.43 12.82
N ALA A 181 11.98 18.75 12.66
CA ALA A 181 11.18 19.62 13.51
C ALA A 181 9.71 19.17 13.57
N ARG A 182 9.12 18.87 12.40
CA ARG A 182 7.75 18.36 12.29
C ARG A 182 7.56 17.07 13.06
N LYS A 183 8.46 16.09 12.92
CA LYS A 183 8.38 14.82 13.63
C LYS A 183 8.53 15.01 15.14
N LEU A 184 9.50 15.79 15.60
CA LEU A 184 9.69 16.09 17.03
C LEU A 184 8.44 16.73 17.65
N GLN A 185 7.79 17.67 16.95
CA GLN A 185 6.57 18.28 17.43
C GLN A 185 5.41 17.26 17.52
N ALA A 186 5.26 16.39 16.52
CA ALA A 186 4.25 15.33 16.53
C ALA A 186 4.46 14.35 17.69
N TYR A 187 5.70 13.89 17.91
CA TYR A 187 6.04 13.01 19.02
C TYR A 187 5.82 13.67 20.39
N LYS A 188 6.17 14.95 20.52
CA LYS A 188 5.91 15.71 21.75
C LYS A 188 4.41 15.74 22.11
N ARG A 189 3.54 15.96 21.12
CA ARG A 189 2.08 15.92 21.32
C ARG A 189 1.61 14.52 21.70
N ALA A 190 2.09 13.49 21.01
CA ALA A 190 1.74 12.09 21.26
C ALA A 190 2.18 11.61 22.65
N ASP A 191 3.39 11.99 23.10
CA ASP A 191 3.90 11.63 24.43
C ASP A 191 3.13 12.35 25.54
N ALA A 192 2.81 13.63 25.34
CA ALA A 192 2.01 14.42 26.28
C ALA A 192 0.60 13.82 26.45
N ALA A 193 -0.05 13.43 25.35
CA ALA A 193 -1.36 12.78 25.39
C ALA A 193 -1.36 11.45 26.15
N LYS A 194 -0.21 10.77 26.22
CA LYS A 194 -0.02 9.50 26.96
C LYS A 194 0.51 9.70 28.38
N GLY A 195 0.63 10.95 28.85
CA GLY A 195 1.14 11.27 30.18
C GLY A 195 2.63 10.97 30.39
N HIS A 196 3.41 10.74 29.32
CA HIS A 196 4.83 10.47 29.46
C HIS A 196 5.59 11.74 29.86
N LYS A 197 6.31 11.69 30.99
CA LYS A 197 7.16 12.79 31.46
C LYS A 197 8.40 12.92 30.56
N CYS A 198 8.51 14.02 29.83
CA CYS A 198 9.69 14.35 29.02
C CYS A 198 10.63 15.29 29.77
N ASN A 199 11.44 14.73 30.68
CA ASN A 199 12.40 15.49 31.48
C ASN A 199 13.62 15.96 30.65
N LEU A 200 13.89 15.30 29.51
CA LEU A 200 14.95 15.65 28.57
C LEU A 200 14.36 15.82 27.17
N ARG A 201 14.08 17.07 26.77
CA ARG A 201 13.52 17.36 25.44
C ARG A 201 14.54 17.03 24.35
N LEU A 202 14.16 16.14 23.44
CA LEU A 202 14.92 15.83 22.23
C LEU A 202 14.92 17.03 21.27
N ARG A 203 16.10 17.50 20.85
CA ARG A 203 16.29 18.62 19.90
C ARG A 203 16.80 18.11 18.56
N ILE A 204 16.77 18.98 17.55
CA ILE A 204 17.27 18.68 16.19
C ILE A 204 18.71 18.16 16.24
N LYS A 205 19.60 18.85 16.98
CA LYS A 205 21.01 18.45 17.16
C LYS A 205 21.16 17.04 17.76
N ASP A 206 20.24 16.61 18.62
CA ASP A 206 20.28 15.26 19.20
C ASP A 206 19.95 14.20 18.13
N VAL A 207 19.02 14.51 17.23
CA VAL A 207 18.63 13.65 16.10
C VAL A 207 19.77 13.55 15.06
N GLU A 208 20.45 14.66 14.77
CA GLU A 208 21.64 14.69 13.90
C GLU A 208 22.81 13.91 14.52
N ALA A 209 23.05 14.06 15.82
CA ALA A 209 24.05 13.26 16.53
C ALA A 209 23.72 11.77 16.48
N LEU A 210 22.43 11.42 16.61
CA LEU A 210 21.95 10.04 16.50
C LEU A 210 22.09 9.49 15.07
N GLN A 211 21.83 10.31 14.05
CA GLN A 211 22.07 9.97 12.64
C GLN A 211 23.54 9.61 12.42
N LYS A 212 24.46 10.45 12.89
CA LYS A 212 25.91 10.19 12.80
C LYS A 212 26.30 8.92 13.55
N LYS A 213 25.79 8.75 14.78
CA LYS A 213 26.04 7.57 15.61
C LYS A 213 25.58 6.27 14.94
N GLN A 214 24.42 6.29 14.29
CA GLN A 214 23.86 5.15 13.55
C GLN A 214 24.34 5.07 12.09
N ARG A 215 25.30 5.90 11.68
CA ARG A 215 25.83 5.94 10.30
C ARG A 215 24.74 6.10 9.23
N ASN A 216 23.70 6.89 9.54
CA ASN A 216 22.52 7.09 8.70
C ASN A 216 21.78 5.80 8.29
N ARG A 217 21.84 4.75 9.12
CA ARG A 217 21.19 3.47 8.84
C ARG A 217 20.09 3.13 9.84
N CYS A 218 19.09 2.41 9.34
CA CYS A 218 18.03 1.84 10.16
C CYS A 218 18.62 0.85 11.16
N ASP A 219 18.33 1.04 12.45
CA ASP A 219 18.83 0.16 13.53
C ASP A 219 18.31 -1.29 13.44
N SER A 220 17.27 -1.55 12.64
CA SER A 220 16.66 -2.88 12.51
C SER A 220 17.04 -3.60 11.22
N CYS A 221 16.93 -2.96 10.06
CA CYS A 221 17.18 -3.59 8.76
C CYS A 221 18.43 -3.06 8.06
N ASN A 222 19.18 -2.16 8.69
CA ASN A 222 20.46 -1.63 8.19
C ASN A 222 20.42 -0.88 6.84
N ILE A 223 19.23 -0.55 6.33
CA ILE A 223 19.07 0.28 5.12
C ILE A 223 19.39 1.75 5.41
N GLU A 224 19.88 2.47 4.41
CA GLU A 224 20.10 3.92 4.50
C GLU A 224 18.75 4.67 4.62
N LEU A 225 18.68 5.61 5.55
CA LEU A 225 17.48 6.39 5.86
C LEU A 225 17.38 7.65 5.01
N LEU A 226 16.17 7.96 4.54
CA LEU A 226 15.86 9.18 3.81
C LEU A 226 15.39 10.29 4.75
N TRP A 227 15.98 11.48 4.60
CA TRP A 227 15.66 12.70 5.38
C TRP A 227 14.84 13.70 4.58
N CYS A 228 14.98 13.64 3.26
CA CYS A 228 14.08 14.23 2.27
C CYS A 228 13.32 13.09 1.61
N TYR A 229 12.00 13.09 1.74
CA TYR A 229 11.15 11.98 1.29
C TYR A 229 9.76 12.48 0.93
N GLU A 230 9.09 11.69 0.09
CA GLU A 230 7.66 11.83 -0.18
C GLU A 230 6.83 11.22 0.96
N PRO A 231 5.57 11.68 1.17
CA PRO A 231 4.69 11.09 2.16
C PRO A 231 4.59 9.57 2.02
N LYS A 232 4.69 8.86 3.15
CA LYS A 232 4.63 7.39 3.26
C LYS A 232 5.76 6.60 2.58
N ASP A 233 6.86 7.24 2.15
CA ASP A 233 8.08 6.54 1.75
C ASP A 233 8.55 5.61 2.88
N THR A 234 8.82 4.34 2.57
CA THR A 234 9.18 3.28 3.53
C THR A 234 10.55 3.50 4.16
N ARG A 235 11.46 4.17 3.43
CA ARG A 235 12.83 4.46 3.84
C ARG A 235 12.97 5.76 4.63
N GLN A 236 11.89 6.56 4.74
CA GLN A 236 11.94 7.77 5.55
C GLN A 236 12.35 7.44 7.00
N PHE A 237 13.17 8.30 7.61
CA PHE A 237 13.55 8.11 9.00
C PHE A 237 12.34 8.22 9.93
N SER A 238 12.35 7.43 10.99
CA SER A 238 11.40 7.49 12.12
C SER A 238 12.22 7.51 13.41
N ILE A 239 11.86 8.39 14.33
CA ILE A 239 12.44 8.43 15.68
C ILE A 239 11.54 7.57 16.54
N VAL A 240 12.04 6.45 17.04
CA VAL A 240 11.24 5.52 17.85
C VAL A 240 11.84 5.39 19.23
N ARG A 241 10.97 5.21 20.23
CA ARG A 241 11.35 4.98 21.62
C ARG A 241 12.05 3.64 21.78
N ILE A 242 13.09 3.55 22.61
CA ILE A 242 13.69 2.27 22.96
C ILE A 242 12.80 1.58 23.99
N ASP A 243 12.50 2.28 25.08
CA ASP A 243 11.55 1.92 26.12
C ASP A 243 10.22 2.68 25.92
N ASN A 244 9.12 1.93 25.82
CA ASN A 244 7.78 2.46 25.59
C ASN A 244 7.10 3.04 26.84
N THR A 245 7.64 2.80 28.03
CA THR A 245 7.13 3.37 29.29
C THR A 245 7.53 4.83 29.46
N GLN A 246 8.56 5.26 28.73
CA GLN A 246 9.10 6.63 28.75
C GLN A 246 8.75 7.38 27.47
N GLY A 247 8.86 8.71 27.49
CA GLY A 247 8.69 9.57 26.31
C GLY A 247 9.90 9.57 25.39
N HIS A 248 9.81 10.28 24.27
CA HIS A 248 10.94 10.55 23.39
C HIS A 248 11.93 11.50 24.10
N ALA A 249 12.99 10.92 24.64
CA ALA A 249 14.03 11.62 25.38
C ALA A 249 15.42 11.23 24.88
N ARG A 250 16.42 12.07 25.17
CA ARG A 250 17.82 11.76 24.88
C ARG A 250 18.20 10.44 25.57
N GLY A 251 18.76 9.49 24.81
CA GLY A 251 19.10 8.15 25.31
C GLY A 251 17.96 7.13 25.26
N ASN A 252 16.71 7.55 25.06
CA ASN A 252 15.57 6.65 24.91
C ASN A 252 15.02 6.62 23.47
N VAL A 253 15.85 6.92 22.47
CA VAL A 253 15.44 6.94 21.06
C VAL A 253 16.47 6.28 20.15
N ARG A 254 15.96 5.69 19.06
CA ARG A 254 16.75 5.17 17.94
C ARG A 254 16.08 5.52 16.62
N LEU A 255 16.85 5.50 15.53
CA LEU A 255 16.34 5.73 14.18
C LEU A 255 16.01 4.41 13.50
N LEU A 256 14.80 4.31 12.95
CA LEU A 256 14.36 3.22 12.10
C LEU A 256 13.86 3.78 10.77
N CYS A 257 13.79 2.95 9.73
CA CYS A 257 12.95 3.26 8.58
C CYS A 257 11.48 3.18 8.99
N LEU A 258 10.59 3.84 8.25
CA LEU A 258 9.15 3.81 8.53
C LEU A 258 8.61 2.38 8.52
N GLU A 259 9.13 1.52 7.66
CA GLU A 259 8.72 0.12 7.57
C GLU A 259 9.01 -0.63 8.89
N CYS A 260 10.24 -0.61 9.39
CA CYS A 260 10.60 -1.23 10.66
C CYS A 260 9.86 -0.61 11.86
N SER A 261 9.63 0.71 11.82
CA SER A 261 8.84 1.40 12.84
C SER A 261 7.40 0.87 12.90
N ARG A 262 6.75 0.70 11.73
CA ARG A 262 5.39 0.14 11.63
C ARG A 262 5.36 -1.31 12.12
N LYS A 263 6.29 -2.16 11.67
CA LYS A 263 6.40 -3.57 12.13
C LYS A 263 6.46 -3.67 13.66
N ARG A 264 7.19 -2.75 14.29
CA ARG A 264 7.32 -2.71 15.76
C ARG A 264 6.01 -2.35 16.47
N VAL A 265 5.28 -1.35 15.99
CA VAL A 265 3.98 -0.98 16.58
C VAL A 265 3.02 -2.16 16.50
N ALA A 266 3.02 -2.84 15.36
CA ALA A 266 2.14 -3.95 15.07
C ALA A 266 2.40 -5.18 15.98
N ALA A 267 3.67 -5.46 16.29
CA ALA A 267 4.06 -6.52 17.22
C ALA A 267 3.67 -6.26 18.70
N VAL A 268 3.46 -5.00 19.10
CA VAL A 268 2.99 -4.67 20.46
C VAL A 268 1.50 -5.02 20.64
N PHE A 269 0.69 -4.90 19.58
CA PHE A 269 -0.72 -5.25 19.64
C PHE A 269 -0.96 -6.76 19.75
N THR A 270 -0.04 -7.59 19.25
CA THR A 270 -0.17 -9.06 19.35
C THR A 270 0.02 -9.63 20.75
N HIS A 271 0.59 -8.87 21.70
CA HIS A 271 0.82 -9.35 23.08
C HIS A 271 -0.22 -8.87 24.11
N CYS A 272 -1.04 -7.86 23.83
CA CYS A 272 -2.03 -7.34 24.79
C CYS A 272 -3.38 -8.08 24.80
N GLU A 273 -3.66 -8.95 23.82
CA GLU A 273 -4.96 -9.64 23.72
C GLU A 273 -4.95 -11.08 24.24
N ALA A 274 -3.84 -11.54 24.84
CA ALA A 274 -3.75 -12.89 25.41
C ALA A 274 -4.55 -13.07 26.71
N THR A 275 -5.22 -12.02 27.23
CA THR A 275 -6.06 -12.13 28.42
C THR A 275 -7.37 -11.39 28.20
N LYS A 276 -8.36 -12.10 27.65
CA LYS A 276 -9.81 -11.97 27.92
C LYS A 276 -10.56 -12.85 26.92
N ASP A 277 -10.76 -14.10 27.30
CA ASP A 277 -11.79 -14.94 26.71
C ASP A 277 -13.16 -14.34 27.07
N VAL A 278 -13.87 -13.81 26.07
CA VAL A 278 -15.29 -13.45 26.19
C VAL A 278 -16.08 -14.42 25.30
N PRO A 279 -17.15 -15.07 25.79
CA PRO A 279 -17.89 -16.06 25.02
C PRO A 279 -18.61 -15.43 23.83
N LEU A 280 -18.69 -16.20 22.74
CA LEU A 280 -19.35 -15.86 21.48
C LEU A 280 -20.87 -15.80 21.65
N GLU A 281 -21.43 -14.60 21.74
CA GLU A 281 -22.80 -14.33 21.30
C GLU A 281 -22.79 -13.27 20.20
N LYS A 282 -23.64 -13.51 19.19
CA LYS A 282 -23.69 -12.80 17.90
C LYS A 282 -23.80 -11.28 18.09
N ILE A 283 -22.80 -10.55 17.59
CA ILE A 283 -22.89 -9.11 17.42
C ILE A 283 -23.80 -8.86 16.20
N SER A 284 -24.95 -8.21 16.41
CA SER A 284 -25.90 -7.88 15.34
C SER A 284 -25.37 -6.74 14.46
N ALA A 285 -25.90 -6.63 13.23
CA ALA A 285 -25.52 -5.60 12.26
C ALA A 285 -25.62 -4.17 12.83
N ASP A 286 -26.55 -3.93 13.76
CA ASP A 286 -26.75 -2.62 14.40
C ASP A 286 -25.62 -2.25 15.37
N GLN A 287 -24.92 -3.22 15.96
CA GLN A 287 -23.77 -2.96 16.82
C GLN A 287 -22.51 -2.59 16.03
N LEU A 288 -22.41 -3.00 14.76
CA LEU A 288 -21.33 -2.58 13.87
C LEU A 288 -21.52 -1.13 13.40
N GLN A 289 -22.77 -0.69 13.18
CA GLN A 289 -23.06 0.68 12.75
C GLN A 289 -22.68 1.73 13.82
N ASN A 290 -22.98 1.46 15.09
CA ASN A 290 -22.63 2.37 16.20
C ASN A 290 -21.11 2.55 16.41
N LEU A 291 -20.29 1.61 15.94
CA LEU A 291 -18.83 1.71 16.00
C LEU A 291 -18.26 2.62 14.89
N PHE A 292 -19.00 2.81 13.78
CA PHE A 292 -18.63 3.71 12.69
C PHE A 292 -18.93 5.17 13.03
N ASP A 293 -19.97 5.44 13.82
CA ASP A 293 -20.43 6.79 14.11
C ASP A 293 -19.69 7.48 15.28
N SER A 294 -18.66 6.83 15.84
CA SER A 294 -17.86 7.34 16.97
C SER A 294 -16.39 7.63 16.66
N ILE A 295 -16.04 7.78 15.36
CA ILE A 295 -14.74 8.28 14.86
C ILE A 295 -14.97 9.56 14.04
#